data_AF-A0A7S4ILU8-F1
#
_entry.id   AF-A0A7S4ILU8-F1
#
_cell.length_a   1.000
_cell.length_b   1.000
_cell.length_c   1.000
_cell.angle_alpha   90.00
_cell.angle_beta   90.00
_cell.angle_gamma   90.00
#
_symmetry.space_group_name_H-M   'P 1'
#
loop_
_entity.id
_entity.type
_entity.pdbx_description
1 polymer ?
#
loop_
_entity_poly.entity_id
_entity_poly.type
_entity_poly.pdbx_seq_one_letter_code
_entity_poly.pdbx_strand_id
1 'polypeptide(L)'
;CGMEDTHVVQFWADGAVHLPSVLDQSVIKLLEEGVEKSKEQQSEYGETLQHDGDTGSFFNDYFQWRDIPEYKKVIEESQLASMAAALMKSQKACFYHDHTLVKEAGVTTGTPWHHDQAYYPVEGKQLVSFWIPLDHVQRNSSLQFVKGSHAWGKKFIPRKFEDQRHYGTRKDSLDATFPGQPNPSLD
;
A
#
# COMPACT_ATOMS: atom_id res chain seq x y z
N CYS A 1 -2.16 -17.43 -17.12
CA CYS A 1 -1.23 -16.52 -16.42
C CYS A 1 -1.40 -15.14 -17.06
N GLY A 2 -1.82 -14.14 -16.27
CA GLY A 2 -2.07 -12.78 -16.77
C GLY A 2 -0.88 -11.83 -16.72
N MET A 3 0.26 -12.26 -16.16
CA MET A 3 1.49 -11.46 -16.11
C MET A 3 2.50 -11.97 -17.14
N GLU A 4 3.10 -11.03 -17.86
CA GLU A 4 4.07 -11.25 -18.94
C GLU A 4 5.42 -10.58 -18.61
N ASP A 5 6.50 -10.98 -19.29
CA ASP A 5 7.84 -10.41 -19.11
C ASP A 5 7.90 -8.89 -19.34
N THR A 6 7.05 -8.38 -20.23
CA THR A 6 6.89 -6.94 -20.50
C THR A 6 6.49 -6.18 -19.24
N HIS A 7 5.68 -6.78 -18.36
CA HIS A 7 5.29 -6.18 -17.08
C HIS A 7 6.47 -6.08 -16.12
N VAL A 8 7.38 -7.06 -16.11
CA VAL A 8 8.60 -7.01 -15.31
C VAL A 8 9.51 -5.89 -15.80
N VAL A 9 9.67 -5.75 -17.12
CA VAL A 9 10.45 -4.64 -17.71
C VAL A 9 9.83 -3.29 -17.33
N GLN A 10 8.52 -3.15 -17.47
CA GLN A 10 7.81 -1.91 -17.14
C GLN A 10 7.90 -1.58 -15.65
N PHE A 11 7.71 -2.54 -14.75
CA PHE A 11 7.83 -2.34 -13.31
C PHE A 11 9.20 -1.78 -12.92
N TRP A 12 10.28 -2.33 -13.49
CA TRP A 12 11.64 -1.84 -13.20
C TRP A 12 11.93 -0.46 -13.82
N ALA A 13 11.31 -0.14 -14.96
CA ALA A 13 11.47 1.16 -15.61
C ALA A 13 10.66 2.27 -14.91
N ASP A 14 9.43 1.95 -14.50
CA ASP A 14 8.44 2.94 -14.08
C ASP A 14 8.26 3.00 -12.56
N GLY A 15 8.68 1.95 -11.84
CA GLY A 15 8.49 1.80 -10.39
C GLY A 15 7.11 1.22 -10.02
N ALA A 16 6.21 1.10 -10.99
CA ALA A 16 4.88 0.50 -10.85
C ALA A 16 4.43 -0.11 -12.18
N VAL A 17 3.53 -1.09 -12.11
CA VAL A 17 2.92 -1.72 -13.29
C VAL A 17 1.47 -2.09 -12.99
N HIS A 18 0.59 -1.89 -13.96
CA HIS A 18 -0.81 -2.28 -13.85
C HIS A 18 -0.99 -3.72 -14.37
N LEU A 19 -1.63 -4.57 -13.57
CA LEU A 19 -1.80 -6.00 -13.83
C LEU A 19 -3.30 -6.33 -13.88
N PRO A 20 -3.97 -6.15 -15.03
CA PRO A 20 -5.41 -6.39 -15.13
C PRO A 20 -5.72 -7.88 -15.06
N SER A 21 -6.80 -8.23 -14.37
CA SER A 21 -7.39 -9.59 -14.39
C SER A 21 -6.41 -10.72 -14.00
N VAL A 22 -5.46 -10.43 -13.11
CA VAL A 22 -4.50 -11.41 -12.59
C VAL A 22 -5.04 -12.23 -11.43
N LEU A 23 -6.13 -11.79 -10.79
CA LEU A 23 -6.82 -12.52 -9.74
C LEU A 23 -8.22 -12.90 -10.20
N ASP A 24 -8.60 -14.13 -9.92
CA ASP A 24 -9.93 -14.63 -10.21
C ASP A 24 -10.96 -14.03 -9.25
N GLN A 25 -12.22 -13.95 -9.68
CA GLN A 25 -13.31 -13.39 -8.88
C GLN A 25 -13.49 -14.09 -7.52
N SER A 26 -13.11 -15.37 -7.41
CA SER A 26 -13.14 -16.10 -6.13
C SER A 26 -12.13 -15.55 -5.12
N VAL A 27 -10.96 -15.12 -5.58
CA VAL A 27 -9.94 -14.47 -4.73
C VAL A 27 -10.42 -13.09 -4.30
N ILE A 28 -11.04 -12.34 -5.21
CA ILE A 28 -11.61 -11.02 -4.89
C ILE A 28 -12.70 -11.15 -3.81
N LYS A 29 -13.65 -12.08 -3.98
CA LYS A 29 -14.69 -12.34 -2.97
C LYS A 29 -14.11 -12.76 -1.61
N LEU A 30 -13.07 -13.57 -1.63
CA LEU A 30 -12.40 -13.99 -0.40
C LEU A 30 -11.75 -12.79 0.32
N LEU A 31 -11.16 -11.85 -0.42
CA LEU A 31 -10.63 -10.61 0.15
C LEU A 31 -11.74 -9.70 0.67
N GLU A 32 -12.88 -9.58 -0.03
CA GLU A 32 -14.05 -8.82 0.43
C GLU A 32 -14.57 -9.37 1.77
N GLU A 33 -14.71 -10.69 1.89
CA GLU A 33 -15.06 -11.36 3.15
C GLU A 33 -14.04 -11.08 4.26
N GLY A 34 -12.74 -11.08 3.91
CA GLY A 34 -11.67 -10.76 4.84
C GLY A 34 -11.72 -9.31 5.33
N VAL A 35 -12.05 -8.35 4.46
CA VAL A 35 -12.19 -6.93 4.80
C VAL A 35 -13.34 -6.69 5.77
N GLU A 36 -14.49 -7.34 5.58
CA GLU A 36 -15.59 -7.20 6.53
C GLU A 36 -15.23 -7.74 7.92
N LYS A 37 -14.55 -8.90 7.99
CA LYS A 37 -14.04 -9.42 9.27
C LYS A 37 -12.97 -8.53 9.89
N SER A 38 -12.09 -7.98 9.06
CA SER A 38 -11.04 -7.05 9.47
C SER A 38 -11.62 -5.80 10.16
N LYS A 39 -12.71 -5.24 9.63
CA LYS A 39 -13.43 -4.12 10.26
C LYS A 39 -14.06 -4.50 11.60
N GLU A 40 -14.61 -5.71 11.71
CA GLU A 40 -15.18 -6.22 12.96
C GLU A 40 -14.11 -6.57 14.01
N GLN A 41 -12.90 -6.90 13.56
CA GLN A 41 -11.77 -7.38 14.37
C GLN A 41 -10.55 -6.46 14.20
N GLN A 42 -10.76 -5.17 14.45
CA GLN A 42 -9.66 -4.20 14.43
C GLN A 42 -8.52 -4.65 15.37
N SER A 43 -7.30 -4.67 14.84
CA SER A 43 -6.09 -5.06 15.55
C SER A 43 -5.55 -3.92 16.42
N GLU A 44 -4.49 -4.19 17.18
CA GLU A 44 -3.76 -3.15 17.93
C GLU A 44 -3.07 -2.11 17.02
N TYR A 45 -2.89 -2.40 15.73
CA TYR A 45 -2.31 -1.52 14.72
C TYR A 45 -3.35 -0.78 13.89
N GLY A 46 -4.63 -1.06 14.13
CA GLY A 46 -5.74 -0.50 13.37
C GLY A 46 -6.18 0.87 13.88
N GLU A 47 -6.62 1.71 12.95
CA GLU A 47 -7.21 3.02 13.21
C GLU A 47 -8.44 3.25 12.33
N THR A 48 -9.47 3.85 12.93
CA THR A 48 -10.63 4.39 12.21
C THR A 48 -10.61 5.91 12.38
N LEU A 49 -10.36 6.62 11.28
CA LEU A 49 -10.24 8.07 11.25
C LEU A 49 -11.51 8.70 10.65
N GLN A 50 -11.98 9.77 11.30
CA GLN A 50 -13.06 10.61 10.79
C GLN A 50 -12.77 12.05 11.23
N HIS A 51 -12.65 12.97 10.28
CA HIS A 51 -12.38 14.38 10.56
C HIS A 51 -13.65 15.23 10.57
N ASP A 52 -13.55 16.45 11.12
CA ASP A 52 -14.65 17.41 11.12
C ASP A 52 -15.13 17.71 9.70
N GLY A 53 -16.40 17.38 9.43
CA GLY A 53 -17.03 17.56 8.12
C GLY A 53 -17.06 16.29 7.24
N ASP A 54 -16.38 15.21 7.65
CA ASP A 54 -16.49 13.92 6.96
C ASP A 54 -17.84 13.26 7.26
N THR A 55 -18.50 12.74 6.22
CA THR A 55 -19.74 11.94 6.37
C THR A 55 -19.49 10.43 6.39
N GLY A 56 -18.24 10.02 6.25
CA GLY A 56 -17.78 8.64 6.28
C GLY A 56 -16.46 8.53 7.04
N SER A 57 -15.96 7.31 7.17
CA SER A 57 -14.72 7.01 7.89
C SER A 57 -13.66 6.42 6.97
N PHE A 58 -12.40 6.58 7.40
CA PHE A 58 -11.26 5.88 6.83
C PHE A 58 -10.74 4.87 7.84
N PHE A 59 -10.99 3.59 7.57
CA PHE A 59 -10.45 2.48 8.33
C PHE A 59 -9.15 2.00 7.69
N ASN A 60 -8.13 1.78 8.52
CA ASN A 60 -6.88 1.16 8.10
C ASN A 60 -6.31 0.26 9.19
N ASP A 61 -5.70 -0.86 8.79
CA ASP A 61 -5.16 -1.84 9.74
C ASP A 61 -4.06 -2.68 9.10
N TYR A 62 -3.11 -3.16 9.92
CA TYR A 62 -1.91 -3.86 9.49
C TYR A 62 -1.80 -5.25 10.14
N PHE A 63 -1.11 -6.16 9.45
CA PHE A 63 -0.75 -7.49 9.94
C PHE A 63 -1.93 -8.40 10.28
N GLN A 64 -3.14 -8.08 9.82
CA GLN A 64 -4.34 -8.85 10.07
C GLN A 64 -4.32 -10.21 9.38
N TRP A 65 -3.40 -10.47 8.44
CA TRP A 65 -3.18 -11.80 7.87
C TRP A 65 -2.96 -12.90 8.92
N ARG A 66 -2.53 -12.54 10.14
CA ARG A 66 -2.28 -13.48 11.24
C ARG A 66 -3.57 -14.04 11.83
N ASP A 67 -4.63 -13.23 11.81
CA ASP A 67 -5.89 -13.52 12.51
C ASP A 67 -7.06 -13.69 11.54
N ILE A 68 -6.98 -13.14 10.33
CA ILE A 68 -7.99 -13.24 9.26
C ILE A 68 -7.60 -14.36 8.29
N PRO A 69 -8.28 -15.54 8.34
CA PRO A 69 -7.92 -16.70 7.52
C PRO A 69 -7.99 -16.44 6.02
N GLU A 70 -8.89 -15.56 5.58
CA GLU A 70 -9.07 -15.15 4.19
C GLU A 70 -7.77 -14.55 3.62
N TYR A 71 -7.18 -13.61 4.33
CA TYR A 71 -5.93 -12.96 3.94
C TYR A 71 -4.80 -13.98 3.87
N LYS A 72 -4.65 -14.80 4.92
CA LYS A 72 -3.64 -15.87 4.96
C LYS A 72 -3.77 -16.80 3.76
N LYS A 73 -4.99 -17.22 3.44
CA LYS A 73 -5.27 -18.10 2.31
C LYS A 73 -4.89 -17.45 0.98
N VAL A 74 -5.20 -16.17 0.77
CA VAL A 74 -4.79 -15.46 -0.45
C VAL A 74 -3.26 -15.35 -0.52
N ILE A 75 -2.59 -15.05 0.58
CA ILE A 75 -1.12 -14.94 0.64
C ILE A 75 -0.44 -16.26 0.30
N GLU A 76 -0.95 -17.38 0.83
CA GLU A 76 -0.34 -18.71 0.71
C GLU A 76 -0.73 -19.45 -0.59
N GLU A 77 -1.96 -19.29 -1.06
CA GLU A 77 -2.52 -20.12 -2.14
C GLU A 77 -2.67 -19.39 -3.49
N SER A 78 -2.57 -18.06 -3.54
CA SER A 78 -2.71 -17.32 -4.79
C SER A 78 -1.39 -17.24 -5.59
N GLN A 79 -1.49 -16.79 -6.84
CA GLN A 79 -0.33 -16.52 -7.70
C GLN A 79 0.47 -15.28 -7.28
N LEU A 80 0.07 -14.52 -6.25
CA LEU A 80 0.76 -13.29 -5.85
C LEU A 80 2.21 -13.53 -5.46
N ALA A 81 2.53 -14.65 -4.79
CA ALA A 81 3.89 -14.95 -4.38
C ALA A 81 4.85 -15.18 -5.58
N SER A 82 4.39 -15.90 -6.60
CA SER A 82 5.19 -16.14 -7.81
C SER A 82 5.33 -14.87 -8.66
N MET A 83 4.26 -14.06 -8.74
CA MET A 83 4.30 -12.75 -9.37
C MET A 83 5.27 -11.80 -8.66
N ALA A 84 5.25 -11.78 -7.32
CA ALA A 84 6.17 -10.97 -6.53
C ALA A 84 7.62 -11.34 -6.84
N ALA A 85 7.94 -12.64 -6.83
CA ALA A 85 9.27 -13.14 -7.13
C ALA A 85 9.72 -12.71 -8.54
N ALA A 86 8.85 -12.83 -9.54
CA ALA A 86 9.14 -12.42 -10.91
C ALA A 86 9.36 -10.90 -11.05
N LEU A 87 8.46 -10.07 -10.50
CA LEU A 87 8.58 -8.60 -10.52
C LEU A 87 9.87 -8.15 -9.83
N MET A 88 10.20 -8.76 -8.69
CA MET A 88 11.44 -8.48 -7.97
C MET A 88 12.69 -9.09 -8.63
N LYS A 89 12.55 -9.89 -9.69
CA LYS A 89 13.66 -10.69 -10.28
C LYS A 89 14.39 -11.54 -9.25
N SER A 90 13.63 -12.19 -8.38
CA SER A 90 14.11 -13.02 -7.28
C SER A 90 13.68 -14.47 -7.48
N GLN A 91 14.44 -15.40 -6.89
CA GLN A 91 14.06 -16.81 -6.83
C GLN A 91 12.96 -17.08 -5.79
N LYS A 92 12.81 -16.18 -4.81
CA LYS A 92 11.85 -16.31 -3.70
C LYS A 92 11.25 -14.96 -3.35
N ALA A 93 10.00 -14.97 -2.90
CA ALA A 93 9.34 -13.84 -2.27
C ALA A 93 9.13 -14.14 -0.79
N CYS A 94 9.40 -13.16 0.07
CA CYS A 94 9.07 -13.22 1.49
C CYS A 94 7.91 -12.26 1.73
N PHE A 95 6.79 -12.78 2.23
CA PHE A 95 5.66 -11.93 2.61
C PHE A 95 5.99 -11.18 3.89
N TYR A 96 5.79 -9.87 3.91
CA TYR A 96 6.14 -9.01 5.05
C TYR A 96 4.91 -8.56 5.85
N HIS A 97 3.93 -7.93 5.20
CA HIS A 97 2.70 -7.48 5.84
C HIS A 97 1.56 -7.34 4.82
N ASP A 98 0.33 -7.37 5.34
CA ASP A 98 -0.85 -6.82 4.69
C ASP A 98 -1.21 -5.47 5.31
N HIS A 99 -1.98 -4.68 4.56
CA HIS A 99 -2.53 -3.41 5.00
C HIS A 99 -3.94 -3.29 4.41
N THR A 100 -4.96 -3.38 5.27
CA THR A 100 -6.35 -3.17 4.88
C THR A 100 -6.65 -1.68 4.86
N LEU A 101 -7.35 -1.21 3.83
CA LEU A 101 -7.71 0.19 3.64
C LEU A 101 -9.17 0.27 3.17
N VAL A 102 -10.04 0.89 3.96
CA VAL A 102 -11.44 1.12 3.60
C VAL A 102 -11.73 2.61 3.73
N LYS A 103 -12.02 3.25 2.60
CA LYS A 103 -12.36 4.67 2.52
C LYS A 103 -13.82 4.81 2.13
N GLU A 104 -14.66 5.20 3.09
CA GLU A 104 -16.07 5.45 2.82
C GLU A 104 -16.27 6.75 2.02
N ALA A 105 -17.41 6.84 1.34
CA ALA A 105 -17.78 8.06 0.64
C ALA A 105 -17.91 9.23 1.63
N GLY A 106 -17.36 10.39 1.24
CA GLY A 106 -17.41 11.60 2.06
C GLY A 106 -16.24 11.78 3.02
N VAL A 107 -15.21 10.93 2.95
CA VAL A 107 -13.89 11.23 3.53
C VAL A 107 -13.16 12.22 2.64
N THR A 108 -12.72 13.33 3.22
CA THR A 108 -12.08 14.45 2.48
C THR A 108 -10.56 14.41 2.49
N THR A 109 -9.95 13.64 3.40
CA THR A 109 -8.49 13.57 3.55
C THR A 109 -7.83 12.70 2.46
N GLY A 110 -6.94 13.34 1.70
CA GLY A 110 -6.08 12.67 0.73
C GLY A 110 -4.89 11.97 1.39
N THR A 111 -4.47 10.82 0.84
CA THR A 111 -3.21 10.18 1.25
C THR A 111 -2.03 11.02 0.77
N PRO A 112 -1.10 11.43 1.65
CA PRO A 112 0.05 12.22 1.24
C PRO A 112 0.95 11.45 0.27
N TRP A 113 1.69 12.15 -0.59
CA TRP A 113 2.80 11.56 -1.35
C TRP A 113 3.87 11.03 -0.40
N HIS A 114 4.34 9.81 -0.68
CA HIS A 114 5.37 9.16 0.10
C HIS A 114 6.07 8.06 -0.70
N HIS A 115 7.15 7.52 -0.13
CA HIS A 115 7.69 6.21 -0.51
C HIS A 115 7.46 5.25 0.66
N ASP A 116 6.82 4.10 0.40
CA ASP A 116 6.50 3.10 1.43
C ASP A 116 7.73 2.63 2.22
N GLN A 117 8.90 2.52 1.55
CA GLN A 117 10.14 2.07 2.19
C GLN A 117 10.53 2.92 3.41
N ALA A 118 10.11 4.18 3.49
CA ALA A 118 10.37 5.02 4.66
C ALA A 118 9.59 4.58 5.92
N TYR A 119 8.51 3.81 5.75
CA TYR A 119 7.66 3.29 6.82
C TYR A 119 8.06 1.89 7.26
N TYR A 120 8.81 1.16 6.43
CA TYR A 120 9.14 -0.23 6.69
C TYR A 120 10.58 -0.40 7.20
N PRO A 121 10.82 -1.37 8.10
CA PRO A 121 12.16 -1.76 8.53
C PRO A 121 12.85 -2.64 7.46
N VAL A 122 12.75 -2.28 6.18
CA VAL A 122 13.28 -3.06 5.04
C VAL A 122 14.12 -2.16 4.12
N GLU A 123 15.33 -2.60 3.82
CA GLU A 123 16.24 -1.93 2.89
C GLU A 123 16.40 -2.72 1.58
N GLY A 124 16.82 -2.05 0.51
CA GLY A 124 17.05 -2.66 -0.80
C GLY A 124 16.03 -2.25 -1.86
N LYS A 125 16.15 -2.87 -3.05
CA LYS A 125 15.35 -2.54 -4.25
C LYS A 125 14.41 -3.66 -4.71
N GLN A 126 14.57 -4.86 -4.15
CA GLN A 126 13.73 -6.02 -4.47
C GLN A 126 12.59 -6.07 -3.45
N LEU A 127 11.69 -5.09 -3.57
CA LEU A 127 10.48 -4.96 -2.76
C LEU A 127 9.31 -4.64 -3.70
N VAL A 128 8.15 -5.23 -3.43
CA VAL A 128 6.92 -4.95 -4.18
C VAL A 128 5.72 -4.96 -3.25
N SER A 129 4.84 -3.98 -3.42
CA SER A 129 3.52 -3.92 -2.79
C SER A 129 2.47 -4.18 -3.87
N PHE A 130 1.53 -5.09 -3.60
CA PHE A 130 0.34 -5.25 -4.46
C PHE A 130 -0.79 -4.42 -3.88
N TRP A 131 -1.25 -3.44 -4.63
CA TRP A 131 -2.49 -2.73 -4.33
C TRP A 131 -3.63 -3.40 -5.11
N ILE A 132 -4.56 -4.02 -4.38
CA ILE A 132 -5.66 -4.82 -4.94
C ILE A 132 -6.98 -4.11 -4.63
N PRO A 133 -7.58 -3.39 -5.59
CA PRO A 133 -8.89 -2.79 -5.38
C PRO A 133 -9.95 -3.88 -5.33
N LEU A 134 -10.81 -3.85 -4.31
CA LEU A 134 -11.97 -4.73 -4.20
C LEU A 134 -13.22 -4.09 -4.82
N ASP A 135 -13.27 -2.76 -4.86
CA ASP A 135 -14.29 -1.99 -5.54
C ASP A 135 -13.80 -1.37 -6.85
N HIS A 136 -14.74 -0.97 -7.70
CA HIS A 136 -14.42 -0.11 -8.84
C HIS A 136 -13.92 1.26 -8.35
N VAL A 137 -12.65 1.57 -8.63
CA VAL A 137 -12.03 2.84 -8.23
C VAL A 137 -12.06 3.87 -9.35
N GLN A 138 -12.72 5.01 -9.11
CA GLN A 138 -12.75 6.12 -10.05
C GLN A 138 -11.37 6.78 -10.20
N ARG A 139 -11.12 7.42 -11.35
CA ARG A 139 -9.82 8.04 -11.67
C ARG A 139 -9.35 9.10 -10.67
N ASN A 140 -10.27 9.86 -10.07
CA ASN A 140 -9.96 10.87 -9.06
C ASN A 140 -9.63 10.27 -7.68
N SER A 141 -9.94 8.99 -7.46
CA SER A 141 -9.67 8.25 -6.22
C SER A 141 -8.66 7.11 -6.42
N SER A 142 -8.14 6.94 -7.63
CA SER A 142 -7.16 5.89 -7.94
C SER A 142 -5.79 6.22 -7.36
N LEU A 143 -5.04 5.19 -6.97
CA LEU A 143 -3.64 5.31 -6.58
C LEU A 143 -2.82 5.98 -7.70
N GLN A 144 -1.98 6.94 -7.32
CA GLN A 144 -1.14 7.71 -8.24
C GLN A 144 0.34 7.42 -7.98
N PHE A 145 1.12 7.34 -9.04
CA PHE A 145 2.56 7.09 -8.98
C PHE A 145 3.31 8.18 -9.74
N VAL A 146 4.48 8.57 -9.22
CA VAL A 146 5.45 9.36 -9.97
C VAL A 146 6.37 8.39 -10.70
N LYS A 147 6.19 8.25 -12.01
CA LYS A 147 6.98 7.34 -12.86
C LYS A 147 8.49 7.54 -12.63
N GLY A 148 9.19 6.47 -12.27
CA GLY A 148 10.64 6.46 -12.06
C GLY A 148 11.12 6.99 -10.70
N SER A 149 10.22 7.35 -9.78
CA SER A 149 10.62 7.92 -8.48
C SER A 149 11.40 6.95 -7.58
N HIS A 150 11.22 5.64 -7.77
CA HIS A 150 11.99 4.59 -7.11
C HIS A 150 13.50 4.67 -7.39
N ALA A 151 13.90 5.31 -8.50
CA ALA A 151 15.30 5.45 -8.91
C ALA A 151 15.94 6.77 -8.48
N TRP A 152 15.23 7.67 -7.79
CA TRP A 152 15.75 8.98 -7.41
C TRP A 152 16.91 8.95 -6.40
N GLY A 153 17.11 7.82 -5.71
CA GLY A 153 18.15 7.71 -4.68
C GLY A 153 17.88 8.58 -3.45
N LYS A 154 16.61 8.93 -3.20
CA LYS A 154 16.17 9.75 -2.06
C LYS A 154 15.33 8.95 -1.10
N LYS A 155 15.50 9.21 0.20
CA LYS A 155 14.60 8.76 1.26
C LYS A 155 13.84 9.96 1.80
N PHE A 156 12.51 9.83 1.87
CA PHE A 156 11.62 10.88 2.32
C PHE A 156 11.20 10.65 3.76
N ILE A 157 10.95 11.73 4.50
CA ILE A 157 10.49 11.63 5.88
C ILE A 157 9.05 11.09 5.88
N PRO A 158 8.76 9.97 6.58
CA PRO A 158 7.41 9.41 6.64
C PRO A 158 6.50 10.35 7.42
N ARG A 159 5.25 10.46 6.97
CA ARG A 159 4.20 11.29 7.56
C ARG A 159 3.04 10.43 8.04
N LYS A 160 2.48 10.79 9.18
CA LYS A 160 1.23 10.20 9.69
C LYS A 160 0.10 10.51 8.71
N PHE A 161 -0.76 9.53 8.46
CA PHE A 161 -1.91 9.74 7.57
C PHE A 161 -3.01 10.57 8.23
N GLU A 162 -3.11 10.53 9.57
CA GLU A 162 -4.06 11.30 10.37
C GLU A 162 -3.82 12.82 10.30
N ASP A 163 -2.60 13.27 10.63
CA ASP A 163 -2.31 14.70 10.83
C ASP A 163 -1.20 15.24 9.90
N GLN A 164 -0.67 14.40 9.00
CA GLN A 164 0.44 14.70 8.08
C GLN A 164 1.74 15.15 8.74
N ARG A 165 1.84 15.07 10.08
CA ARG A 165 3.08 15.35 10.81
C ARG A 165 4.08 14.24 10.56
N HIS A 166 5.36 14.56 10.71
CA HIS A 166 6.41 13.56 10.61
C HIS A 166 6.26 12.51 11.71
N TYR A 167 6.55 11.24 11.39
CA TYR A 167 6.83 10.28 12.47
C TYR A 167 8.04 10.80 13.26
N GLY A 168 7.92 10.77 14.59
CA GLY A 168 8.94 11.32 15.48
C GLY A 168 10.33 10.72 15.20
N THR A 169 11.35 11.57 15.29
CA THR A 169 12.79 11.36 15.01
C THR A 169 13.21 11.68 13.57
N ARG A 170 13.86 12.85 13.43
CA ARG A 170 14.89 13.05 12.39
C ARG A 170 15.92 11.93 12.57
N LYS A 171 15.90 10.95 11.67
CA LYS A 171 17.06 10.11 11.43
C LYS A 171 17.90 10.86 10.40
N ASP A 172 19.19 11.02 10.66
CA ASP A 172 20.16 11.79 9.86
C ASP A 172 20.34 11.30 8.39
N SER A 173 19.47 10.40 7.92
CA SER A 173 19.47 9.77 6.59
C SER A 173 18.18 9.98 5.79
N LEU A 174 17.21 10.75 6.30
CA LEU A 174 15.97 11.12 5.61
C LEU A 174 16.04 12.59 5.20
N ASP A 175 16.53 12.84 3.99
CA ASP A 175 17.03 14.16 3.57
C ASP A 175 16.00 15.04 2.86
N ALA A 176 14.75 14.58 2.68
CA ALA A 176 13.80 15.29 1.83
C ALA A 176 12.34 15.23 2.29
N THR A 177 11.65 16.36 2.11
CA THR A 177 10.19 16.38 1.90
C THR A 177 9.87 15.94 0.48
N PHE A 178 8.73 15.28 0.28
CA PHE A 178 8.33 14.87 -1.05
C PHE A 178 8.06 16.11 -1.94
N PRO A 179 8.55 16.16 -3.20
CA PRO A 179 8.37 17.33 -4.06
C PRO A 179 6.89 17.70 -4.26
N GLY A 180 6.58 19.00 -4.14
CA GLY A 180 5.21 19.51 -4.33
C GLY A 180 4.27 19.27 -3.15
N GLN A 181 4.73 18.66 -2.06
CA GLN A 181 3.98 18.63 -0.81
C GLN A 181 4.26 19.85 0.06
N PRO A 182 3.23 20.42 0.71
CA PRO A 182 3.42 21.43 1.73
C PRO A 182 4.37 20.92 2.81
N ASN A 183 5.34 21.74 3.21
CA ASN A 183 6.11 21.49 4.42
C ASN A 183 5.28 22.04 5.59
N PRO A 184 4.61 21.21 6.40
CA PRO A 184 4.05 21.69 7.65
C PRO A 184 5.26 22.17 8.45
N SER A 185 5.25 23.45 8.82
CA SER A 185 6.32 24.06 9.59
C SER A 185 6.72 23.15 10.76
N LEU A 186 8.02 23.06 11.00
CA LEU A 186 8.57 22.53 12.24
C LEU A 186 8.21 23.52 13.36
N ASP A 187 6.96 23.50 13.81
CA ASP A 187 6.53 24.18 15.03
C ASP A 187 6.59 23.20 16.21
#